data_AF-A0AAX3N2L1-F1
#
_entry.id   AF-A0AAX3N2L1-F1
#
_cell.length_a   1.000
_cell.length_b   1.000
_cell.length_c   1.000
_cell.angle_alpha   90.00
_cell.angle_beta   90.00
_cell.angle_gamma   90.00
#
_symmetry.space_group_name_H-M   'P 1'
#
loop_
_entity.id
_entity.type
_entity.pdbx_description
1 polymer ?
#
loop_
_entity_poly.entity_id
_entity_poly.type
_entity_poly.pdbx_seq_one_letter_code
_entity_poly.pdbx_strand_id
1 'polypeptide(L)'
;MTDEIQQLIDIHDRASANEYLRRRDERRRRLIASRMLQLGERDHKYIKQITLCRIEEIEGLKTYLTMEQVMHELGLSEMSLKKYIRQCGLTVYNRMIPRYAIELAKDSVYGILMQKEYQDKKLKTQTQEEYLLEIEERIAEYEEMFLGGFWELYGHLTDEELDLMDEGMEIKAWKVLIEELREIQSRIGE
;
A
#
# COMPACT_ATOMS: atom_id res chain seq x y z
N MET A 1 -20.54 -19.86 3.60
CA MET A 1 -20.41 -19.68 2.13
C MET A 1 -21.69 -20.06 1.38
N THR A 2 -22.52 -20.97 1.91
CA THR A 2 -23.82 -21.37 1.34
C THR A 2 -24.92 -20.30 1.47
N ASP A 3 -24.90 -19.48 2.53
CA ASP A 3 -25.95 -18.47 2.76
C ASP A 3 -25.95 -17.29 1.78
N GLU A 4 -24.78 -16.77 1.40
CA GLU A 4 -24.69 -15.61 0.47
C GLU A 4 -25.16 -15.97 -0.95
N ILE A 5 -24.89 -17.20 -1.41
CA ILE A 5 -25.31 -17.68 -2.74
C ILE A 5 -26.82 -17.91 -2.76
N GLN A 6 -27.39 -18.47 -1.69
CA GLN A 6 -28.83 -18.69 -1.59
C GLN A 6 -29.58 -17.35 -1.52
N GLN A 7 -29.07 -16.38 -0.75
CA GLN A 7 -29.61 -15.02 -0.72
C GLN A 7 -29.54 -14.32 -2.09
N LEU A 8 -28.45 -14.49 -2.86
CA LEU A 8 -28.34 -13.93 -4.21
C LEU A 8 -29.31 -14.60 -5.20
N ILE A 9 -29.51 -15.91 -5.12
CA ILE A 9 -30.48 -16.67 -5.93
C ILE A 9 -31.92 -16.28 -5.60
N ASP A 10 -32.21 -16.02 -4.33
CA ASP A 10 -33.54 -15.65 -3.84
C ASP A 10 -33.92 -14.20 -4.21
N ILE A 11 -32.93 -13.32 -4.39
CA ILE A 11 -33.12 -11.89 -4.71
C ILE A 11 -33.05 -11.61 -6.23
N HIS A 12 -32.21 -12.33 -6.98
CA HIS A 12 -32.05 -12.15 -8.43
C HIS A 12 -31.75 -13.49 -9.13
N ASP A 13 -32.20 -13.64 -10.37
CA ASP A 13 -32.28 -14.93 -11.07
C ASP A 13 -30.96 -15.75 -11.13
N ARG A 14 -31.11 -17.04 -11.43
CA ARG A 14 -30.03 -18.04 -11.47
C ARG A 14 -28.88 -17.69 -12.43
N ALA A 15 -29.11 -16.94 -13.50
CA ALA A 15 -28.08 -16.46 -14.41
C ALA A 15 -27.22 -15.37 -13.76
N SER A 16 -27.86 -14.44 -13.03
CA SER A 16 -27.17 -13.41 -12.25
C SER A 16 -26.25 -14.01 -11.17
N ALA A 17 -26.73 -15.03 -10.45
CA ALA A 17 -25.92 -15.75 -9.47
C ALA A 17 -24.72 -16.50 -10.10
N ASN A 18 -24.94 -17.15 -11.25
CA ASN A 18 -23.86 -17.83 -11.98
C ASN A 18 -22.84 -16.84 -12.57
N GLU A 19 -23.28 -15.68 -13.04
CA GLU A 19 -22.40 -14.62 -13.52
C GLU A 19 -21.57 -14.03 -12.37
N TYR A 20 -22.18 -13.80 -11.20
CA TYR A 20 -21.46 -13.39 -9.99
C TYR A 20 -20.37 -14.39 -9.61
N LEU A 21 -20.69 -15.69 -9.59
CA LEU A 21 -19.72 -16.75 -9.29
C LEU A 21 -18.59 -16.80 -10.33
N ARG A 22 -18.91 -16.71 -11.63
CA ARG A 22 -17.90 -16.67 -12.70
C ARG A 22 -16.99 -15.45 -12.59
N ARG A 23 -17.54 -14.27 -12.29
CA ARG A 23 -16.76 -13.05 -12.05
C ARG A 23 -15.85 -13.20 -10.84
N ARG A 24 -16.32 -13.88 -9.78
CA ARG A 24 -15.52 -14.20 -8.60
C ARG A 24 -14.33 -15.10 -8.94
N ASP A 25 -14.55 -16.10 -9.80
CA ASP A 25 -13.49 -16.99 -10.28
C ASP A 25 -12.53 -16.30 -11.25
N GLU A 26 -13.00 -15.40 -12.11
CA GLU A 26 -12.12 -14.58 -12.95
C GLU A 26 -11.25 -13.63 -12.11
N ARG A 27 -11.84 -12.93 -11.14
CA ARG A 27 -11.08 -12.06 -10.22
C ARG A 27 -10.00 -12.84 -9.49
N ARG A 28 -10.30 -14.02 -8.97
CA ARG A 28 -9.31 -14.90 -8.31
C ARG A 28 -8.19 -15.31 -9.26
N ARG A 29 -8.51 -15.73 -10.49
CA ARG A 29 -7.51 -16.07 -11.50
C ARG A 29 -6.59 -14.90 -11.81
N ARG A 30 -7.15 -13.69 -11.95
CA ARG A 30 -6.38 -12.45 -12.14
C ARG A 30 -5.51 -12.10 -10.93
N LEU A 31 -5.99 -12.27 -9.70
CA LEU A 31 -5.20 -12.07 -8.49
C LEU A 31 -4.01 -13.03 -8.42
N ILE A 32 -4.21 -14.31 -8.75
CA ILE A 32 -3.12 -15.30 -8.81
C ILE A 32 -2.12 -14.90 -9.90
N ALA A 33 -2.58 -14.50 -11.08
CA ALA A 33 -1.72 -14.02 -12.17
C ALA A 33 -0.90 -12.78 -11.74
N SER A 34 -1.56 -11.80 -11.12
CA SER A 34 -0.88 -10.61 -10.56
C SER A 34 0.17 -10.98 -9.53
N ARG A 35 -0.11 -11.96 -8.67
CA ARG A 35 0.83 -12.44 -7.67
C ARG A 35 2.03 -13.14 -8.29
N MET A 36 1.82 -13.97 -9.32
CA MET A 36 2.92 -14.61 -10.07
C MET A 36 3.82 -13.55 -10.72
N LEU A 37 3.23 -12.52 -11.34
CA LEU A 37 3.98 -11.40 -11.93
C LEU A 37 4.79 -10.62 -10.88
N GLN A 38 4.19 -10.35 -9.71
CA GLN A 38 4.85 -9.69 -8.58
C GLN A 38 6.04 -10.52 -8.07
N LEU A 39 5.90 -11.84 -8.00
CA LEU A 39 6.98 -12.76 -7.61
C LEU A 39 8.08 -12.92 -8.66
N GLY A 40 7.95 -12.28 -9.82
CA GLY A 40 8.99 -12.25 -10.84
C GLY A 40 8.76 -13.20 -12.02
N GLU A 41 7.64 -13.92 -12.08
CA GLU A 41 7.34 -14.78 -13.23
C GLU A 41 7.15 -13.94 -14.49
N ARG A 42 7.70 -14.41 -15.62
CA ARG A 42 7.66 -13.73 -16.93
C ARG A 42 7.17 -14.65 -18.06
N ASP A 43 7.07 -15.96 -17.85
CA ASP A 43 6.51 -16.89 -18.83
C ASP A 43 4.97 -16.81 -18.83
N HIS A 44 4.42 -16.09 -19.81
CA HIS A 44 2.98 -15.94 -19.95
C HIS A 44 2.26 -17.24 -20.30
N LYS A 45 2.94 -18.21 -20.95
CA LYS A 45 2.34 -19.53 -21.22
C LYS A 45 2.18 -20.30 -19.92
N TYR A 46 3.19 -20.23 -19.05
CA TYR A 46 3.13 -20.82 -17.72
C TYR A 46 2.04 -20.17 -16.84
N ILE A 47 2.00 -18.83 -16.78
CA ILE A 47 0.95 -18.11 -16.03
C ILE A 47 -0.44 -18.47 -16.57
N LYS A 48 -0.62 -18.53 -17.89
CA LYS A 48 -1.88 -18.97 -18.51
C LYS A 48 -2.24 -20.41 -18.14
N GLN A 49 -1.28 -21.33 -18.11
CA GLN A 49 -1.53 -22.71 -17.76
C GLN A 49 -2.04 -22.85 -16.32
N ILE A 50 -1.47 -22.08 -15.39
CA ILE A 50 -1.82 -22.12 -13.96
C ILE A 50 -3.13 -21.38 -13.69
N THR A 51 -3.30 -20.19 -14.26
CA THR A 51 -4.40 -19.28 -13.91
C THR A 51 -5.57 -19.37 -14.87
N LEU A 52 -5.40 -19.97 -16.05
CA LEU A 52 -6.36 -19.96 -17.14
C LEU A 52 -6.71 -18.55 -17.65
N CYS A 53 -5.94 -17.52 -17.27
CA CYS A 53 -6.03 -16.19 -17.86
C CYS A 53 -5.58 -16.21 -19.32
N ARG A 54 -6.20 -15.36 -20.13
CA ARG A 54 -5.76 -15.12 -21.52
C ARG A 54 -4.43 -14.38 -21.51
N ILE A 55 -3.62 -14.56 -22.58
CA ILE A 55 -2.31 -13.90 -22.65
C ILE A 55 -2.49 -12.38 -22.69
N GLU A 56 -3.51 -11.91 -23.37
CA GLU A 56 -3.85 -10.48 -23.47
C GLU A 56 -4.20 -9.88 -22.10
N GLU A 57 -4.84 -10.66 -21.22
CA GLU A 57 -5.13 -10.25 -19.84
C GLU A 57 -3.84 -10.15 -19.01
N ILE A 58 -2.93 -11.12 -19.17
CA ILE A 58 -1.63 -11.14 -18.47
C ILE A 58 -0.77 -9.95 -18.92
N GLU A 59 -0.72 -9.64 -20.21
CA GLU A 59 -0.03 -8.45 -20.73
C GLU A 59 -0.66 -7.15 -20.20
N GLY A 60 -1.99 -7.10 -20.13
CA GLY A 60 -2.72 -5.98 -19.54
C GLY A 60 -2.32 -5.73 -18.08
N LEU A 61 -2.06 -6.77 -17.29
CA LEU A 61 -1.61 -6.66 -15.90
C LEU A 61 -0.19 -6.07 -15.77
N LYS A 62 0.64 -6.18 -16.81
CA LYS A 62 1.99 -5.61 -16.84
C LYS A 62 2.03 -4.14 -17.25
N THR A 63 0.91 -3.59 -17.70
CA THR A 63 0.80 -2.16 -17.99
C THR A 63 1.01 -1.32 -16.74
N TYR A 64 1.42 -0.08 -16.92
CA TYR A 64 1.70 0.86 -15.84
C TYR A 64 0.59 1.90 -15.74
N LEU A 65 0.32 2.33 -14.51
CA LEU A 65 -0.63 3.38 -14.16
C LEU A 65 0.12 4.58 -13.60
N THR A 66 -0.32 5.79 -13.94
CA THR A 66 0.19 7.02 -13.31
C THR A 66 -0.32 7.11 -11.87
N MET A 67 0.34 7.93 -11.03
CA MET A 67 -0.12 8.18 -9.66
C MET A 67 -1.57 8.67 -9.61
N GLU A 68 -1.94 9.59 -10.52
CA GLU A 68 -3.31 10.10 -10.64
C GLU A 68 -4.32 9.00 -10.94
N GLN A 69 -3.99 8.09 -11.87
CA GLN A 69 -4.85 6.95 -12.18
C GLN A 69 -4.98 6.01 -10.98
N VAL A 70 -3.90 5.78 -10.22
CA VAL A 70 -3.94 4.95 -9.02
C VAL A 70 -4.76 5.59 -7.90
N MET A 71 -4.59 6.89 -7.67
CA MET A 71 -5.41 7.65 -6.70
C MET A 71 -6.89 7.49 -7.03
N HIS A 72 -7.27 7.66 -8.30
CA HIS A 72 -8.64 7.46 -8.74
C HIS A 72 -9.10 6.00 -8.59
N GLU A 73 -8.27 5.02 -8.96
CA GLU A 73 -8.63 3.59 -8.88
C GLU A 73 -8.77 3.07 -7.43
N LEU A 74 -8.03 3.66 -6.48
CA LEU A 74 -8.05 3.27 -5.06
C LEU A 74 -8.89 4.19 -4.18
N GLY A 75 -9.36 5.33 -4.69
CA GLY A 75 -10.07 6.35 -3.91
C GLY A 75 -9.20 7.00 -2.83
N LEU A 76 -7.91 7.21 -3.13
CA LEU A 76 -6.91 7.73 -2.19
C LEU A 76 -6.51 9.17 -2.53
N SER A 77 -6.24 9.97 -1.50
CA SER A 77 -5.52 11.23 -1.66
C SER A 77 -4.06 10.97 -2.07
N GLU A 78 -3.38 12.00 -2.60
CA GLU A 78 -1.96 11.89 -2.95
C GLU A 78 -1.11 11.50 -1.72
N MET A 79 -1.40 12.13 -0.58
CA MET A 79 -0.77 11.83 0.70
C MET A 79 -0.99 10.37 1.11
N SER A 80 -2.23 9.88 0.98
CA SER A 80 -2.57 8.50 1.31
C SER A 80 -1.86 7.51 0.37
N LEU A 81 -1.72 7.83 -0.92
CA LEU A 81 -1.00 7.00 -1.88
C LEU A 81 0.51 6.97 -1.58
N LYS A 82 1.14 8.12 -1.28
CA LYS A 82 2.55 8.19 -0.86
C LYS A 82 2.81 7.32 0.36
N LYS A 83 1.95 7.43 1.38
CA LYS A 83 1.99 6.56 2.57
C LYS A 83 1.84 5.09 2.21
N TYR A 84 0.92 4.76 1.30
CA TYR A 84 0.70 3.38 0.86
C TYR A 84 1.91 2.79 0.12
N ILE A 85 2.55 3.57 -0.76
CA ILE A 85 3.79 3.16 -1.44
C ILE A 85 4.89 2.84 -0.43
N ARG A 86 5.13 3.75 0.52
CA ARG A 86 6.20 3.61 1.52
C ARG A 86 5.93 2.50 2.54
N GLN A 87 4.69 2.36 3.01
CA GLN A 87 4.38 1.45 4.12
C GLN A 87 3.92 0.07 3.66
N CYS A 88 3.27 -0.03 2.50
CA CYS A 88 2.70 -1.29 1.99
C CYS A 88 3.53 -1.91 0.86
N GLY A 89 4.66 -1.29 0.48
CA GLY A 89 5.59 -1.83 -0.51
C GLY A 89 5.04 -1.85 -1.92
N LEU A 90 4.16 -0.89 -2.26
CA LEU A 90 3.61 -0.79 -3.60
C LEU A 90 4.76 -0.51 -4.59
N THR A 91 4.91 -1.38 -5.60
CA THR A 91 6.02 -1.26 -6.54
C THR A 91 5.85 -0.02 -7.42
N VAL A 92 6.82 0.88 -7.39
CA VAL A 92 6.86 2.07 -8.24
C VAL A 92 8.05 1.98 -9.20
N TYR A 93 7.81 2.25 -10.48
CA TYR A 93 8.82 2.35 -11.51
C TYR A 93 8.59 3.62 -12.32
N ASN A 94 9.57 4.53 -12.38
CA ASN A 94 9.47 5.82 -13.09
C ASN A 94 8.19 6.60 -12.75
N ARG A 95 7.84 6.70 -11.46
CA ARG A 95 6.61 7.34 -10.96
C ARG A 95 5.29 6.71 -11.46
N MET A 96 5.35 5.48 -11.95
CA MET A 96 4.18 4.71 -12.33
C MET A 96 4.14 3.39 -11.56
N ILE A 97 2.95 2.83 -11.42
CA ILE A 97 2.73 1.60 -10.65
C ILE A 97 2.19 0.53 -11.61
N PRO A 98 2.78 -0.68 -11.62
CA PRO A 98 2.24 -1.77 -12.42
C PRO A 98 0.81 -2.11 -12.02
N ARG A 99 -0.06 -2.36 -13.00
CA ARG A 99 -1.47 -2.70 -12.76
C ARG A 99 -1.62 -3.93 -11.88
N TYR A 100 -0.76 -4.94 -12.03
CA TYR A 100 -0.79 -6.12 -11.15
C TYR A 100 -0.65 -5.77 -9.66
N ALA A 101 0.14 -4.75 -9.31
CA ALA A 101 0.32 -4.34 -7.92
C ALA A 101 -0.94 -3.68 -7.37
N ILE A 102 -1.65 -2.91 -8.20
CA ILE A 102 -2.93 -2.30 -7.85
C ILE A 102 -4.04 -3.35 -7.68
N GLU A 103 -4.10 -4.35 -8.56
CA GLU A 103 -5.05 -5.46 -8.43
C GLU A 103 -4.89 -6.20 -7.09
N LEU A 104 -3.64 -6.42 -6.67
CA LEU A 104 -3.34 -7.05 -5.38
C LEU A 104 -3.70 -6.13 -4.21
N ALA A 105 -3.40 -4.83 -4.30
CA ALA A 105 -3.72 -3.85 -3.26
C ALA A 105 -5.23 -3.68 -3.02
N LYS A 106 -6.05 -3.86 -4.06
CA LYS A 106 -7.52 -3.84 -3.95
C LYS A 106 -8.10 -5.05 -3.22
N ASP A 107 -7.32 -6.11 -3.06
CA ASP A 107 -7.71 -7.28 -2.27
C ASP A 107 -7.10 -7.19 -0.88
N SER A 108 -7.93 -7.22 0.16
CA SER A 108 -7.50 -7.01 1.53
C SER A 108 -6.48 -8.05 2.01
N VAL A 109 -6.61 -9.31 1.57
CA VAL A 109 -5.69 -10.38 1.96
C VAL A 109 -4.34 -10.17 1.29
N TYR A 110 -4.32 -9.91 -0.01
CA TYR A 110 -3.07 -9.66 -0.72
C TYR A 110 -2.41 -8.35 -0.32
N GLY A 111 -3.19 -7.29 -0.04
CA GLY A 111 -2.66 -6.03 0.48
C GLY A 111 -1.92 -6.21 1.81
N ILE A 112 -2.49 -6.95 2.76
CA ILE A 112 -1.84 -7.27 4.03
C ILE A 112 -0.58 -8.13 3.81
N LEU A 113 -0.63 -9.12 2.93
CA LEU A 113 0.54 -9.95 2.61
C LEU A 113 1.67 -9.12 1.98
N MET A 114 1.34 -8.23 1.04
CA MET A 114 2.32 -7.31 0.43
C MET A 114 2.97 -6.42 1.48
N GLN A 115 2.15 -5.82 2.35
CA GLN A 115 2.65 -5.00 3.45
C GLN A 115 3.59 -5.80 4.35
N LYS A 116 3.18 -6.99 4.78
CA LYS A 116 4.00 -7.86 5.62
C LYS A 116 5.33 -8.21 4.95
N GLU A 117 5.30 -8.65 3.70
CA GLU A 117 6.51 -9.03 2.96
C GLU A 117 7.47 -7.87 2.78
N TYR A 118 6.93 -6.68 2.50
CA TYR A 118 7.73 -5.47 2.41
C TYR A 118 8.40 -5.14 3.75
N GLN A 119 7.64 -5.15 4.85
CA GLN A 119 8.18 -4.87 6.19
C GLN A 119 9.18 -5.94 6.65
N ASP A 120 8.90 -7.23 6.42
CA ASP A 120 9.80 -8.34 6.74
C ASP A 120 11.12 -8.23 5.96
N LYS A 121 11.07 -7.81 4.69
CA LYS A 121 12.27 -7.59 3.88
C LYS A 121 13.04 -6.38 4.40
N LYS A 122 12.34 -5.26 4.63
CA LYS A 122 12.92 -4.02 5.14
C LYS A 122 13.66 -4.24 6.46
N LEU A 123 13.03 -4.91 7.44
CA LEU A 123 13.69 -5.26 8.72
C LEU A 123 14.96 -6.09 8.55
N LYS A 124 15.08 -6.89 7.48
CA LYS A 124 16.26 -7.71 7.22
C LYS A 124 17.35 -6.99 6.45
N THR A 125 17.01 -6.01 5.62
CA THR A 125 17.94 -5.42 4.64
C THR A 125 18.19 -3.94 4.81
N GLN A 126 17.36 -3.22 5.57
CA GLN A 126 17.47 -1.78 5.74
C GLN A 126 18.77 -1.44 6.46
N THR A 127 19.58 -0.58 5.83
CA THR A 127 20.78 -0.05 6.48
C THR A 127 20.41 1.08 7.45
N GLN A 128 21.30 1.40 8.37
CA GLN A 128 21.11 2.54 9.27
C GLN A 128 21.00 3.86 8.50
N GLU A 129 21.72 4.03 7.40
CA GLU A 129 21.65 5.21 6.53
C GLU A 129 20.28 5.32 5.84
N GLU A 130 19.77 4.21 5.30
CA GLU A 130 18.43 4.16 4.70
C GLU A 130 17.34 4.44 5.72
N TYR A 131 17.52 3.99 6.97
CA TYR A 131 16.60 4.28 8.07
C TYR A 131 16.61 5.76 8.46
N LEU A 132 17.81 6.36 8.56
CA LEU A 132 17.97 7.78 8.87
C LEU A 132 17.29 8.67 7.82
N LEU A 133 17.53 8.39 6.54
CA LEU A 133 16.90 9.09 5.43
C LEU A 133 15.37 9.00 5.48
N GLU A 134 14.83 7.84 5.85
CA GLU A 134 13.39 7.67 5.98
C GLU A 134 12.80 8.51 7.14
N ILE A 135 13.50 8.59 8.27
CA ILE A 135 13.09 9.46 9.38
C ILE A 135 13.09 10.92 8.93
N GLU A 136 14.15 11.37 8.28
CA GLU A 136 14.28 12.74 7.76
C GLU A 136 13.18 13.08 6.75
N GLU A 137 12.91 12.21 5.78
CA GLU A 137 11.82 12.37 4.82
C GLU A 137 10.46 12.49 5.53
N ARG A 138 10.21 11.68 6.56
CA ARG A 138 8.93 11.72 7.30
C ARG A 138 8.78 13.00 8.12
N ILE A 139 9.86 13.51 8.70
CA ILE A 139 9.85 14.81 9.38
C ILE A 139 9.52 15.91 8.38
N ALA A 140 10.16 15.92 7.21
CA ALA A 140 9.90 16.91 6.17
C ALA A 140 8.45 16.88 5.66
N GLU A 141 7.83 15.70 5.56
CA GLU A 141 6.41 15.58 5.21
C GLU A 141 5.48 16.19 6.25
N TYR A 142 5.78 16.04 7.53
CA TYR A 142 5.01 16.71 8.58
C TYR A 142 5.22 18.22 8.56
N GLU A 143 6.44 18.69 8.31
CA GLU A 143 6.74 20.12 8.17
C GLU A 143 5.99 20.75 6.98
N GLU A 144 5.90 20.02 5.86
CA GLU A 144 5.10 20.43 4.70
C GLU A 144 3.60 20.44 5.02
N MET A 145 3.11 19.42 5.73
CA MET A 145 1.69 19.27 6.08
C MET A 145 1.21 20.35 7.05
N PHE A 146 2.00 20.65 8.08
CA PHE A 146 1.66 21.63 9.12
C PHE A 146 2.24 23.03 8.85
N LEU A 147 2.98 23.20 7.75
CA LEU A 147 3.54 24.47 7.27
C LEU A 147 4.50 25.15 8.27
N GLY A 148 5.37 24.37 8.92
CA GLY A 148 6.36 24.88 9.87
C GLY A 148 7.10 23.76 10.60
N GLY A 149 8.07 24.12 11.46
CA GLY A 149 8.82 23.15 12.25
C GLY A 149 8.10 22.73 13.54
N PHE A 150 8.33 21.49 14.01
CA PHE A 150 7.62 20.94 15.17
C PHE A 150 7.74 21.84 16.42
N TRP A 151 8.97 22.24 16.75
CA TRP A 151 9.22 23.02 17.97
C TRP A 151 8.63 24.42 17.92
N GLU A 152 8.51 24.99 16.73
CA GLU A 152 7.86 26.28 16.51
C GLU A 152 6.35 26.18 16.71
N LEU A 153 5.73 25.18 16.10
CA LEU A 153 4.28 25.02 16.06
C LEU A 153 3.71 24.39 17.34
N TYR A 154 4.40 23.38 17.89
CA TYR A 154 3.85 22.50 18.92
C TYR A 154 4.80 22.28 20.11
N GLY A 155 6.02 22.80 20.07
CA GLY A 155 7.01 22.59 21.13
C GLY A 155 6.62 23.11 22.52
N HIS A 156 5.59 23.95 22.59
CA HIS A 156 5.04 24.49 23.83
C HIS A 156 3.88 23.66 24.40
N LEU A 157 3.35 22.70 23.66
CA LEU A 157 2.23 21.87 24.06
C LEU A 157 2.72 20.62 24.81
N THR A 158 1.95 20.23 25.81
CA THR A 158 2.11 18.96 26.53
C THR A 158 1.46 17.81 25.77
N ASP A 159 1.86 16.58 26.09
CA ASP A 159 1.26 15.39 25.45
C ASP A 159 -0.24 15.26 25.77
N GLU A 160 -0.70 15.75 26.94
CA GLU A 160 -2.12 15.79 27.31
C GLU A 160 -2.90 16.80 26.47
N GLU A 161 -2.31 17.98 26.19
CA GLU A 161 -2.93 18.97 25.29
C GLU A 161 -3.01 18.46 23.86
N LEU A 162 -1.99 17.72 23.39
CA LEU A 162 -2.01 17.08 22.09
C LEU A 162 -3.10 16.00 21.98
N ASP A 163 -3.39 15.24 23.05
CA ASP A 163 -4.47 14.23 23.02
C ASP A 163 -5.87 14.82 22.78
N LEU A 164 -6.03 16.12 23.04
CA LEU A 164 -7.29 16.83 22.85
C LEU A 164 -7.44 17.41 21.44
N MET A 165 -6.40 17.33 20.60
CA MET A 165 -6.40 17.83 19.23
C MET A 165 -6.85 16.75 18.24
N ASP A 166 -7.57 17.16 17.20
CA ASP A 166 -8.00 16.25 16.14
C ASP A 166 -6.80 15.59 15.43
N GLU A 167 -5.70 16.32 15.25
CA GLU A 167 -4.42 15.83 14.68
C GLU A 167 -3.39 15.40 15.74
N GLY A 168 -3.84 15.20 16.99
CA GLY A 168 -2.97 14.91 18.13
C GLY A 168 -2.06 13.71 17.92
N MET A 169 -2.57 12.66 17.27
CA MET A 169 -1.79 11.45 16.98
C MET A 169 -0.69 11.69 15.94
N GLU A 170 -0.98 12.42 14.87
CA GLU A 170 -0.02 12.80 13.84
C GLU A 170 1.10 13.65 14.43
N ILE A 171 0.75 14.64 15.26
CA ILE A 171 1.72 15.53 15.92
C ILE A 171 2.61 14.74 16.88
N LYS A 172 2.05 13.82 17.67
CA LYS A 172 2.84 12.93 18.54
C LYS A 172 3.76 12.00 17.75
N ALA A 173 3.28 11.42 16.65
CA ALA A 173 4.10 10.60 15.78
C ALA A 173 5.28 11.39 15.18
N TRP A 174 5.07 12.68 14.89
CA TRP A 174 6.13 13.57 14.44
C TRP A 174 7.17 13.85 15.54
N LYS A 175 6.73 14.14 16.77
CA LYS A 175 7.61 14.32 17.93
C LYS A 175 8.55 13.12 18.13
N VAL A 176 7.99 11.91 18.08
CA VAL A 176 8.76 10.66 18.24
C VAL A 176 9.86 10.52 17.19
N LEU A 177 9.59 10.87 15.93
CA LEU A 177 10.59 10.82 14.86
C LEU A 177 11.74 11.79 15.08
N ILE A 178 11.45 13.00 15.58
CA ILE A 178 12.48 13.99 15.90
C ILE A 178 13.35 13.52 17.06
N GLU A 179 12.74 12.95 18.09
CA GLU A 179 13.46 12.39 19.24
C GLU A 179 14.36 11.22 18.80
N GLU A 180 13.83 10.32 17.97
CA GLU A 180 14.58 9.20 17.41
C GLU A 180 15.76 9.67 16.53
N LEU A 181 15.54 10.68 15.68
CA LEU A 181 16.61 11.28 14.87
C LEU A 181 17.75 11.81 15.75
N ARG A 182 17.41 12.51 16.84
CA ARG A 182 18.38 13.05 17.80
C ARG A 182 19.16 11.95 18.50
N GLU A 183 18.50 10.88 18.93
CA GLU A 183 19.17 9.74 19.56
C GLU A 183 20.14 9.02 18.61
N ILE A 184 19.76 8.86 17.35
CA ILE A 184 20.64 8.25 16.35
C ILE A 184 21.85 9.13 16.09
N GLN A 185 21.64 10.45 15.91
CA GLN A 185 22.72 11.41 15.68
C GLN A 185 23.66 11.51 16.88
N SER A 186 23.17 11.45 18.12
CA SER A 186 24.02 11.48 19.31
C SER A 186 24.92 10.25 19.40
N ARG A 187 24.45 9.08 18.96
CA ARG A 187 25.23 7.83 18.95
C ARG A 187 26.27 7.77 17.82
N ILE A 188 26.08 8.54 16.74
CA ILE A 188 27.05 8.64 15.63
C ILE A 188 28.17 9.65 15.96
N GLY A 189 27.89 10.61 16.85
CA GLY A 189 28.86 11.62 17.30
C GLY A 189 29.81 11.17 18.43
N GLU A 190 29.65 9.96 18.96
CA GLU A 190 30.56 9.30 19.92
C GLU A 190 31.58 8.40 19.22
#